data_AF-A0A1B0C1Q6-F1
#
_entry.id   AF-A0A1B0C1Q6-F1
#
_cell.length_a   1.000
_cell.length_b   1.000
_cell.length_c   1.000
_cell.angle_alpha   90.00
_cell.angle_beta   90.00
_cell.angle_gamma   90.00
#
_symmetry.space_group_name_H-M   'P 1'
#
loop_
_entity.id
_entity.type
_entity.pdbx_description
1 polymer ?
#
loop_
_entity_poly.entity_id
_entity_poly.type
_entity_poly.pdbx_seq_one_letter_code
_entity_poly.pdbx_strand_id
1 'polypeptide(L)'
;MNIANADTPKYQSRDVDFEKILKKSLKSLDQDVKNCTMNLNVTSKKHLNKKNSGYFFEKILYRTPDQPSADKNTVDMNRERINFLDNSIRYYTRSALLAQSCRINVSASNIANAESFDKNGIPYQAKQVIFKLDTSNCNNKIGGVKIKKIINDKKPWKLIYDPYNPNADEYGYIKTSNVNIIEEMVNTISASRSYQANIEVINTARTMILKTLNLGQ
;
A
#
# COMPACT_ATOMS: atom_id res chain seq x y z
N MET A 1 6.27 22.49 -16.22
CA MET A 1 7.16 21.33 -15.97
C MET A 1 8.58 21.86 -15.93
N ASN A 2 9.41 21.44 -14.96
CA ASN A 2 10.79 21.93 -14.85
C ASN A 2 11.61 21.61 -16.12
N ILE A 3 11.43 20.41 -16.70
CA ILE A 3 12.14 19.94 -17.92
C ILE A 3 11.76 20.76 -19.17
N ALA A 4 10.52 21.23 -19.28
CA ALA A 4 10.07 22.03 -20.42
C ALA A 4 10.59 23.48 -20.40
N ASN A 5 11.13 23.90 -19.25
CA ASN A 5 11.57 25.26 -18.96
C ASN A 5 13.09 25.33 -18.76
N ALA A 6 13.82 24.28 -19.17
CA ALA A 6 15.28 24.22 -19.11
C ALA A 6 15.97 25.25 -20.03
N ASP A 7 15.26 25.76 -21.05
CA ASP A 7 15.79 26.79 -21.96
C ASP A 7 15.15 28.18 -21.73
N THR A 8 14.33 28.35 -20.68
CA THR A 8 13.75 29.65 -20.34
C THR A 8 14.70 30.48 -19.47
N PRO A 9 15.13 31.69 -19.92
CA PRO A 9 16.00 32.55 -19.12
C PRO A 9 15.38 32.90 -17.76
N LYS A 10 16.20 32.91 -16.69
CA LYS A 10 15.79 33.22 -15.30
C LYS A 10 14.73 32.27 -14.69
N TYR A 11 14.48 31.10 -15.26
CA TYR A 11 13.54 30.14 -14.68
C TYR A 11 14.12 29.48 -13.42
N GLN A 12 13.27 29.36 -12.39
CA GLN A 12 13.58 28.69 -11.13
C GLN A 12 12.79 27.38 -11.07
N SER A 13 13.49 26.27 -10.81
CA SER A 13 12.87 24.96 -10.62
C SER A 13 11.94 24.97 -9.42
N ARG A 14 10.73 24.44 -9.60
CA ARG A 14 9.79 24.21 -8.51
C ARG A 14 9.91 22.76 -8.08
N ASP A 15 10.51 22.52 -6.92
CA ASP A 15 10.52 21.19 -6.31
C ASP A 15 9.13 20.89 -5.73
N VAL A 16 8.62 19.71 -6.04
CA VAL A 16 7.39 19.19 -5.44
C VAL A 16 7.78 18.46 -4.17
N ASP A 17 7.25 18.85 -3.01
CA ASP A 17 7.46 18.12 -1.77
C ASP A 17 6.72 16.79 -1.84
N PHE A 18 7.45 15.77 -2.29
CA PHE A 18 6.94 14.42 -2.44
C PHE A 18 6.41 13.88 -1.13
N GLU A 19 6.99 14.24 0.02
CA GLU A 19 6.48 13.79 1.30
C GLU A 19 5.09 14.38 1.58
N LYS A 20 4.88 15.66 1.25
CA LYS A 20 3.57 16.33 1.40
C LYS A 20 2.52 15.77 0.45
N ILE A 21 2.88 15.54 -0.82
CA ILE A 21 1.96 14.96 -1.81
C ILE A 21 1.66 13.51 -1.47
N LEU A 22 2.67 12.76 -1.08
CA LEU A 22 2.52 11.38 -0.65
C LEU A 22 1.69 11.31 0.62
N LYS A 23 1.87 12.18 1.62
CA LYS A 23 0.98 12.29 2.79
C LYS A 23 -0.45 12.64 2.40
N LYS A 24 -0.66 13.52 1.42
CA LYS A 24 -1.98 13.89 0.92
C LYS A 24 -2.66 12.72 0.18
N SER A 25 -1.93 12.03 -0.70
CA SER A 25 -2.38 10.79 -1.35
C SER A 25 -2.56 9.67 -0.34
N LEU A 26 -1.71 9.60 0.68
CA LEU A 26 -1.83 8.68 1.80
C LEU A 26 -3.03 8.96 2.66
N LYS A 27 -3.55 10.19 2.77
CA LYS A 27 -4.85 10.40 3.45
C LYS A 27 -5.99 9.73 2.70
N SER A 28 -5.95 9.72 1.35
CA SER A 28 -6.90 8.94 0.55
C SER A 28 -6.63 7.43 0.60
N LEU A 29 -5.36 7.01 0.64
CA LEU A 29 -5.00 5.61 0.87
C LEU A 29 -5.15 5.18 2.34
N ASP A 30 -5.24 6.08 3.32
CA ASP A 30 -5.47 5.78 4.75
C ASP A 30 -6.89 5.27 4.91
N GLN A 31 -7.81 5.63 4.01
CA GLN A 31 -9.13 5.03 3.91
C GLN A 31 -9.03 3.57 3.43
N ASP A 32 -8.18 3.30 2.44
CA ASP A 32 -7.95 1.96 1.87
C ASP A 32 -7.14 1.07 2.83
N VAL A 33 -6.14 1.63 3.51
CA VAL A 33 -5.37 1.00 4.57
C VAL A 33 -6.23 0.83 5.81
N LYS A 34 -7.12 1.78 6.18
CA LYS A 34 -8.16 1.56 7.22
C LYS A 34 -9.10 0.42 6.88
N ASN A 35 -9.41 0.21 5.60
CA ASN A 35 -10.18 -0.96 5.18
C ASN A 35 -9.36 -2.26 5.37
N CYS A 36 -8.04 -2.22 5.20
CA CYS A 36 -7.14 -3.36 5.39
C CYS A 36 -6.63 -3.55 6.84
N THR A 37 -6.60 -2.51 7.67
CA THR A 37 -6.41 -2.57 9.11
C THR A 37 -7.79 -2.68 9.71
N MET A 38 -8.28 -3.91 9.85
CA MET A 38 -9.48 -4.17 10.63
C MET A 38 -9.30 -3.50 12.00
N ASN A 39 -10.13 -2.49 12.30
CA ASN A 39 -10.12 -1.87 13.62
C ASN A 39 -10.31 -2.99 14.65
N LEU A 40 -9.31 -3.20 15.50
CA LEU A 40 -9.49 -4.01 16.69
C LEU A 40 -10.54 -3.29 17.54
N ASN A 41 -11.68 -3.92 17.74
CA ASN A 41 -12.71 -3.37 18.60
C ASN A 41 -12.15 -3.42 20.02
N VAL A 42 -11.81 -2.25 20.56
CA VAL A 42 -11.09 -2.14 21.81
C VAL A 42 -12.06 -2.49 22.94
N THR A 43 -11.81 -3.59 23.65
CA THR A 43 -12.70 -4.10 24.70
C THR A 43 -12.71 -3.24 25.97
N SER A 44 -11.75 -2.30 26.12
CA SER A 44 -11.63 -1.43 27.30
C SER A 44 -10.98 -0.08 26.99
N LYS A 45 -11.41 0.97 27.71
CA LYS A 45 -10.93 2.35 27.57
C LYS A 45 -9.44 2.56 27.89
N LYS A 46 -8.76 1.59 28.51
CA LYS A 46 -7.32 1.67 28.90
C LYS A 46 -6.35 1.17 27.83
N HIS A 47 -6.85 0.59 26.74
CA HIS A 47 -6.01 0.13 25.64
C HIS A 47 -5.54 1.32 24.79
N LEU A 48 -4.34 1.19 24.21
CA LEU A 48 -3.67 2.21 23.40
C LEU A 48 -4.58 2.70 22.26
N ASN A 49 -5.07 3.91 22.41
CA ASN A 49 -5.86 4.60 21.39
C ASN A 49 -4.91 5.53 20.64
N LYS A 50 -4.59 5.20 19.38
CA LYS A 50 -3.68 6.00 18.56
C LYS A 50 -4.36 7.32 18.17
N LYS A 51 -4.18 8.35 19.00
CA LYS A 51 -4.43 9.74 18.60
C LYS A 51 -3.28 10.18 17.71
N ASN A 52 -3.56 10.39 16.43
CA ASN A 52 -2.59 10.98 15.50
C ASN A 52 -2.25 12.40 16.00
N SER A 53 -1.05 12.56 16.53
CA SER A 53 -0.44 13.88 16.70
C SER A 53 -0.27 14.50 15.32
N GLY A 54 -0.77 15.73 15.19
CA GLY A 54 -0.57 16.52 13.98
C GLY A 54 0.92 16.74 13.75
N TYR A 55 1.41 16.30 12.60
CA TYR A 55 2.73 16.70 12.13
C TYR A 55 2.64 18.17 11.70
N PHE A 56 3.06 19.05 12.62
CA PHE A 56 3.52 20.40 12.31
C PHE A 56 4.72 20.27 11.37
N PHE A 57 4.61 20.78 10.14
CA PHE A 57 5.76 21.33 9.39
C PHE A 57 5.21 22.26 8.31
N GLU A 58 5.22 23.55 8.62
CA GLU A 58 5.18 24.63 7.66
C GLU A 58 6.60 25.16 7.54
N LYS A 59 7.21 25.02 6.35
CA LYS A 59 7.89 26.08 5.59
C LYS A 59 8.58 25.44 4.38
N ILE A 60 8.16 25.86 3.19
CA ILE A 60 8.79 25.49 1.93
C ILE A 60 10.19 26.13 1.92
N LEU A 61 11.23 25.31 1.76
CA LEU A 61 12.60 25.76 1.55
C LEU A 61 12.95 25.62 0.06
N TYR A 62 13.34 26.73 -0.57
CA TYR A 62 13.99 26.73 -1.88
C TYR A 62 15.45 26.27 -1.71
N ARG A 63 15.95 25.43 -2.62
CA ARG A 63 17.35 24.99 -2.65
C ARG A 63 18.22 26.03 -3.36
N THR A 64 19.46 26.18 -2.90
CA THR A 64 20.53 26.91 -3.59
C THR A 64 21.10 26.05 -4.74
N PRO A 65 21.33 26.61 -5.94
CA PRO A 65 21.92 25.89 -7.06
C PRO A 65 23.42 25.60 -6.81
N ASP A 66 23.84 24.35 -6.99
CA ASP A 66 25.26 23.94 -6.87
C ASP A 66 26.07 24.17 -8.16
N GLN A 67 25.40 24.59 -9.25
CA GLN A 67 26.01 25.00 -10.51
C GLN A 67 25.10 26.05 -11.18
N PRO A 68 25.35 27.36 -11.05
CA PRO A 68 24.61 28.34 -11.84
C PRO A 68 24.99 28.17 -13.31
N SER A 69 24.02 27.85 -14.16
CA SER A 69 24.20 28.00 -15.60
C SER A 69 24.54 29.46 -15.91
N ALA A 70 25.37 29.71 -16.93
CA ALA A 70 25.79 31.05 -17.36
C ALA A 70 24.60 32.01 -17.58
N ASP A 71 23.41 31.43 -17.86
CA ASP A 71 22.17 32.15 -18.16
C ASP A 71 21.25 32.40 -16.95
N LYS A 72 21.74 32.20 -15.71
CA LYS A 72 20.95 32.31 -14.46
C LYS A 72 19.77 31.33 -14.38
N ASN A 73 19.82 30.22 -15.12
CA ASN A 73 18.88 29.11 -14.97
C ASN A 73 19.34 28.15 -13.86
N THR A 74 18.39 27.67 -13.05
CA THR A 74 18.61 26.74 -11.91
C THR A 74 18.20 25.29 -12.23
N VAL A 75 17.68 25.03 -13.44
CA VAL A 75 17.24 23.70 -13.87
C VAL A 75 18.42 22.87 -14.41
N ASP A 76 18.67 21.71 -13.79
CA ASP A 76 19.57 20.68 -14.32
C ASP A 76 18.75 19.50 -14.89
N MET A 77 18.83 19.29 -16.20
CA MET A 77 18.06 18.26 -16.91
C MET A 77 18.35 16.83 -16.42
N ASN A 78 19.62 16.52 -16.13
CA ASN A 78 20.01 15.18 -15.69
C ASN A 78 19.46 14.91 -14.29
N ARG A 79 19.54 15.92 -13.41
CA ARG A 79 18.96 15.86 -12.06
C ARG A 79 17.43 15.78 -12.08
N GLU A 80 16.75 16.58 -12.89
CA GLU A 80 15.28 16.56 -13.01
C GLU A 80 14.78 15.22 -13.57
N ARG A 81 15.50 14.61 -14.52
CA ARG A 81 15.17 13.28 -15.05
C ARG A 81 15.35 12.19 -14.00
N ILE A 82 16.43 12.24 -13.22
CA ILE A 82 16.69 11.30 -12.12
C ILE A 82 15.63 11.46 -11.03
N ASN A 83 15.28 12.69 -10.65
CA ASN A 83 14.22 12.97 -9.69
C ASN A 83 12.88 12.44 -10.21
N PHE A 84 12.54 12.66 -11.48
CA PHE A 84 11.31 12.10 -12.06
C PHE A 84 11.29 10.56 -11.96
N LEU A 85 12.40 9.90 -12.30
CA LEU A 85 12.54 8.46 -12.23
C LEU A 85 12.41 7.93 -10.78
N ASP A 86 13.15 8.49 -9.83
CA ASP A 86 13.07 8.09 -8.40
C ASP A 86 11.63 8.18 -7.88
N ASN A 87 10.95 9.28 -8.17
CA ASN A 87 9.59 9.49 -7.72
C ASN A 87 8.59 8.55 -8.37
N SER A 88 8.76 8.23 -9.66
CA SER A 88 7.94 7.23 -10.33
C SER A 88 8.11 5.84 -9.70
N ILE A 89 9.36 5.39 -9.49
CA ILE A 89 9.67 4.08 -8.89
C ILE A 89 9.14 4.01 -7.47
N ARG A 90 9.35 5.05 -6.67
CA ARG A 90 8.82 5.16 -5.30
C ARG A 90 7.30 5.06 -5.28
N TYR A 91 6.60 5.74 -6.20
CA TYR A 91 5.15 5.69 -6.28
C TYR A 91 4.65 4.27 -6.62
N TYR A 92 5.17 3.65 -7.69
CA TYR A 92 4.76 2.30 -8.08
C TYR A 92 5.03 1.29 -6.99
N THR A 93 6.25 1.28 -6.47
CA THR A 93 6.65 0.28 -5.50
C THR A 93 5.90 0.45 -4.19
N ARG A 94 5.68 1.69 -3.74
CA ARG A 94 4.84 1.94 -2.57
C ARG A 94 3.41 1.43 -2.76
N SER A 95 2.81 1.67 -3.93
CA SER A 95 1.46 1.16 -4.22
C SER A 95 1.42 -0.38 -4.17
N ALA A 96 2.45 -1.04 -4.71
CA ALA A 96 2.58 -2.49 -4.67
C ALA A 96 2.82 -3.03 -3.25
N LEU A 97 3.67 -2.38 -2.45
CA LEU A 97 3.91 -2.75 -1.05
C LEU A 97 2.63 -2.66 -0.21
N LEU A 98 1.84 -1.60 -0.39
CA LEU A 98 0.56 -1.44 0.29
C LEU A 98 -0.45 -2.52 -0.13
N ALA A 99 -0.51 -2.84 -1.42
CA ALA A 99 -1.37 -3.92 -1.92
C ALA A 99 -1.00 -5.28 -1.28
N GLN A 100 0.29 -5.64 -1.27
CA GLN A 100 0.73 -6.90 -0.66
C GLN A 100 0.54 -6.92 0.85
N SER A 101 0.81 -5.80 1.55
CA SER A 101 0.54 -5.69 2.98
C SER A 101 -0.95 -5.89 3.31
N CYS A 102 -1.85 -5.34 2.49
CA CYS A 102 -3.27 -5.58 2.64
C CYS A 102 -3.64 -7.07 2.47
N ARG A 103 -3.05 -7.76 1.48
CA ARG A 103 -3.28 -9.21 1.31
C ARG A 103 -2.83 -10.00 2.54
N ILE A 104 -1.65 -9.69 3.08
CA ILE A 104 -1.12 -10.33 4.29
C ILE A 104 -2.10 -10.12 5.46
N ASN A 105 -2.57 -8.90 5.67
CA ASN A 105 -3.50 -8.59 6.77
C ASN A 105 -4.84 -9.32 6.61
N VAL A 106 -5.40 -9.36 5.40
CA VAL A 106 -6.65 -10.06 5.14
C VAL A 106 -6.49 -11.56 5.29
N SER A 107 -5.39 -12.12 4.79
CA SER A 107 -5.09 -13.54 4.93
C SER A 107 -4.88 -13.95 6.39
N ALA A 108 -4.11 -13.16 7.15
CA ALA A 108 -3.93 -13.35 8.58
C ALA A 108 -5.26 -13.25 9.34
N SER A 109 -6.13 -12.31 8.99
CA SER A 109 -7.48 -12.20 9.56
C SER A 109 -8.34 -13.42 9.22
N ASN A 110 -8.23 -13.96 8.00
CA ASN A 110 -8.97 -15.16 7.62
C ASN A 110 -8.49 -16.37 8.43
N ILE A 111 -7.17 -16.57 8.55
CA ILE A 111 -6.58 -17.64 9.36
C ILE A 111 -7.01 -17.51 10.83
N ALA A 112 -6.92 -16.31 11.41
CA ALA A 112 -7.24 -16.08 12.82
C ALA A 112 -8.73 -16.30 13.16
N ASN A 113 -9.64 -16.10 12.19
CA ASN A 113 -11.07 -16.26 12.39
C ASN A 113 -11.63 -17.52 11.72
N ALA A 114 -10.79 -18.42 11.19
CA ALA A 114 -11.23 -19.61 10.43
C ALA A 114 -12.14 -20.54 11.24
N GLU A 115 -11.95 -20.60 12.56
CA GLU A 115 -12.75 -21.43 13.48
C GLU A 115 -13.73 -20.60 14.32
N SER A 116 -13.85 -19.31 14.03
CA SER A 116 -14.70 -18.41 14.81
C SER A 116 -16.15 -18.45 14.33
N PHE A 117 -17.06 -18.42 15.30
CA PHE A 117 -18.50 -18.31 15.10
C PHE A 117 -18.99 -16.97 15.64
N ASP A 118 -19.92 -16.35 14.93
CA ASP A 118 -20.63 -15.18 15.44
C ASP A 118 -21.55 -15.56 16.61
N LYS A 119 -22.02 -14.56 17.36
CA LYS A 119 -22.98 -14.74 18.48
C LYS A 119 -24.26 -15.49 18.07
N ASN A 120 -24.59 -15.45 16.78
CA ASN A 120 -25.75 -16.11 16.19
C ASN A 120 -25.45 -17.54 15.67
N GLY A 121 -24.24 -18.08 15.90
CA GLY A 121 -23.83 -19.41 15.44
C GLY A 121 -23.44 -19.50 13.96
N ILE A 122 -23.36 -18.36 13.26
CA ILE A 122 -22.93 -18.33 11.84
C ILE A 122 -21.39 -18.35 11.80
N PRO A 123 -20.77 -19.28 11.04
CA PRO A 123 -19.31 -19.33 10.90
C PRO A 123 -18.76 -18.10 10.16
N TYR A 124 -17.49 -17.78 10.39
CA TYR A 124 -16.80 -16.68 9.70
C TYR A 124 -16.73 -16.89 8.17
N GLN A 125 -16.91 -15.82 7.38
CA GLN A 125 -16.69 -15.85 5.93
C GLN A 125 -15.31 -15.30 5.57
N ALA A 126 -14.57 -16.05 4.74
CA ALA A 126 -13.31 -15.60 4.16
C ALA A 126 -13.48 -14.26 3.44
N LYS A 127 -12.51 -13.37 3.59
CA LYS A 127 -12.47 -12.07 2.90
C LYS A 127 -11.43 -12.08 1.81
N GLN A 128 -11.72 -11.43 0.68
CA GLN A 128 -10.82 -11.31 -0.47
C GLN A 128 -10.61 -9.83 -0.82
N VAL A 129 -9.37 -9.49 -1.19
CA VAL A 129 -9.00 -8.15 -1.62
C VAL A 129 -9.11 -8.06 -3.14
N ILE A 130 -9.85 -7.06 -3.64
CA ILE A 130 -9.89 -6.73 -5.06
C ILE A 130 -9.05 -5.49 -5.31
N PHE A 131 -8.10 -5.61 -6.22
CA PHE A 131 -7.27 -4.50 -6.68
C PHE A 131 -7.87 -3.85 -7.93
N LYS A 132 -7.60 -2.55 -8.10
CA LYS A 132 -7.89 -1.80 -9.32
C LYS A 132 -6.64 -1.02 -9.72
N LEU A 133 -6.41 -0.90 -11.02
CA LEU A 133 -5.39 -0.03 -11.56
C LEU A 133 -5.77 1.44 -11.31
N ASP A 134 -4.83 2.21 -10.76
CA ASP A 134 -4.99 3.64 -10.60
C ASP A 134 -4.70 4.37 -11.92
N THR A 135 -5.75 4.59 -12.72
CA THR A 135 -5.66 5.34 -13.99
C THR A 135 -5.99 6.82 -13.82
N SER A 136 -6.06 7.34 -12.58
CA SER A 136 -6.59 8.68 -12.30
C SER A 136 -5.64 9.84 -12.67
N ASN A 137 -4.37 9.56 -12.93
CA ASN A 137 -3.42 10.52 -13.49
C ASN A 137 -2.81 9.96 -14.78
N CYS A 138 -3.14 10.62 -15.90
CA CYS A 138 -2.58 10.50 -17.25
C CYS A 138 -3.25 9.51 -18.22
N ASN A 139 -3.35 9.93 -19.48
CA ASN A 139 -3.60 9.13 -20.70
C ASN A 139 -2.58 7.99 -20.93
N ASN A 140 -1.76 7.64 -19.93
CA ASN A 140 -0.80 6.55 -19.96
C ASN A 140 -1.39 5.33 -19.25
N LYS A 141 -1.35 4.18 -19.93
CA LYS A 141 -1.78 2.85 -19.46
C LYS A 141 -0.95 2.28 -18.28
N ILE A 142 -0.13 3.09 -17.63
CA ILE A 142 0.82 2.67 -16.60
C ILE A 142 0.45 3.41 -15.31
N GLY A 143 -0.25 2.71 -14.42
CA GLY A 143 -0.77 3.24 -13.17
C GLY A 143 -0.37 2.38 -11.97
N GLY A 144 -0.34 2.97 -10.77
CA GLY A 144 -0.09 2.24 -9.54
C GLY A 144 -1.26 1.29 -9.18
N VAL A 145 -1.06 0.44 -8.17
CA VAL A 145 -2.12 -0.45 -7.67
C VAL A 145 -2.90 0.26 -6.56
N LYS A 146 -4.22 0.33 -6.69
CA LYS A 146 -5.14 0.78 -5.64
C LYS A 146 -6.00 -0.38 -5.15
N ILE A 147 -6.39 -0.33 -3.87
CA ILE A 147 -7.31 -1.30 -3.28
C ILE A 147 -8.73 -0.83 -3.61
N LYS A 148 -9.52 -1.65 -4.31
CA LYS A 148 -10.87 -1.29 -4.72
C LYS A 148 -11.87 -1.54 -3.60
N LYS A 149 -11.83 -2.76 -3.03
CA LYS A 149 -12.73 -3.20 -1.96
C LYS A 149 -12.24 -4.53 -1.38
N ILE A 150 -12.60 -4.79 -0.12
CA ILE A 150 -12.55 -6.12 0.48
C ILE A 150 -13.98 -6.69 0.44
N ILE A 151 -14.16 -7.84 -0.20
CA ILE A 151 -15.45 -8.52 -0.32
C ILE A 151 -15.42 -9.86 0.42
N ASN A 152 -16.57 -10.35 0.84
CA ASN A 152 -16.68 -11.72 1.34
C ASN A 152 -16.61 -12.70 0.16
N ASP A 153 -15.96 -13.83 0.39
CA ASP A 153 -15.85 -14.92 -0.57
C ASP A 153 -17.23 -15.56 -0.79
N LYS A 154 -17.55 -15.85 -2.05
CA LYS A 154 -18.82 -16.47 -2.48
C LYS A 154 -18.76 -18.00 -2.46
N LYS A 155 -17.62 -18.60 -2.09
CA LYS A 155 -17.50 -20.06 -1.92
C LYS A 155 -18.55 -20.57 -0.93
N PRO A 156 -19.24 -21.69 -1.23
CA PRO A 156 -20.21 -22.27 -0.31
C PRO A 156 -19.56 -22.70 0.99
N TRP A 157 -20.36 -22.78 2.05
CA TRP A 157 -19.93 -23.27 3.37
C TRP A 157 -19.55 -24.74 3.31
N LYS A 158 -18.58 -25.13 4.15
CA LYS A 158 -18.22 -26.54 4.32
C LYS A 158 -19.08 -27.15 5.42
N LEU A 159 -19.71 -28.28 5.14
CA LEU A 159 -20.49 -29.04 6.11
C LEU A 159 -19.63 -30.18 6.63
N ILE A 160 -19.50 -30.30 7.95
CA ILE A 160 -18.81 -31.39 8.63
C ILE A 160 -19.82 -32.10 9.52
N TYR A 161 -19.83 -33.43 9.48
CA TYR A 161 -20.65 -34.23 10.37
C TYR A 161 -19.92 -34.41 11.71
N ASP A 162 -20.50 -33.85 12.77
CA ASP A 162 -20.02 -33.97 14.14
C ASP A 162 -21.22 -33.83 15.10
N PRO A 163 -21.86 -34.96 15.47
CA PRO A 163 -23.11 -34.98 16.23
C PRO A 163 -22.94 -34.62 17.71
N TYR A 164 -21.70 -34.50 18.22
CA TYR A 164 -21.44 -34.17 19.63
C TYR A 164 -21.25 -32.68 19.87
N ASN A 165 -21.34 -31.85 18.82
CA ASN A 165 -21.08 -30.43 18.90
C ASN A 165 -22.35 -29.62 19.24
N PRO A 166 -22.30 -28.65 20.17
CA PRO A 166 -23.45 -27.81 20.52
C PRO A 166 -23.97 -26.94 19.36
N ASN A 167 -23.16 -26.70 18.32
CA ASN A 167 -23.53 -25.92 17.14
C ASN A 167 -23.99 -26.81 15.96
N ALA A 168 -24.22 -28.10 16.19
CA ALA A 168 -24.72 -29.00 15.15
C ALA A 168 -26.22 -28.77 14.90
N ASP A 169 -26.61 -28.81 13.63
CA ASP A 169 -28.01 -28.88 13.21
C ASP A 169 -28.63 -30.23 13.70
N GLU A 170 -29.95 -30.36 13.65
CA GLU A 170 -30.73 -31.54 14.11
C GLU A 170 -30.25 -32.89 13.51
N TYR A 171 -29.58 -32.84 12.37
CA TYR A 171 -29.00 -33.99 11.66
C TYR A 171 -27.52 -34.27 12.03
N GLY A 172 -26.94 -33.56 13.00
CA GLY A 172 -25.54 -33.72 13.42
C GLY A 172 -24.51 -33.03 12.52
N TYR A 173 -24.93 -32.09 11.67
CA TYR A 173 -24.05 -31.35 10.76
C TYR A 173 -23.73 -29.95 11.27
N ILE A 174 -22.47 -29.53 11.14
CA ILE A 174 -22.01 -28.19 11.49
C ILE A 174 -21.61 -27.46 10.20
N LYS A 175 -22.08 -26.22 10.09
CA LYS A 175 -21.58 -25.26 9.09
C LYS A 175 -20.25 -24.71 9.58
N THR A 176 -19.18 -25.00 8.84
CA THR A 176 -17.85 -24.48 9.10
C THR A 176 -17.51 -23.36 8.13
N SER A 177 -16.53 -22.53 8.51
CA SER A 177 -16.05 -21.43 7.68
C SER A 177 -15.58 -21.94 6.32
N ASN A 178 -15.74 -21.11 5.28
CA ASN A 178 -15.17 -21.37 3.95
C ASN A 178 -13.68 -21.01 3.86
N VAL A 179 -13.02 -20.66 4.97
CA VAL A 179 -11.57 -20.41 5.01
C VAL A 179 -10.78 -21.71 4.92
N ASN A 180 -9.85 -21.78 3.97
CA ASN A 180 -8.84 -22.83 3.90
C ASN A 180 -7.49 -22.29 4.39
N ILE A 181 -7.05 -22.74 5.57
CA ILE A 181 -5.81 -22.26 6.22
C ILE A 181 -4.58 -22.53 5.34
N ILE A 182 -4.56 -23.64 4.59
CA ILE A 182 -3.44 -23.99 3.72
C ILE A 182 -3.36 -23.01 2.55
N GLU A 183 -4.50 -22.72 1.89
CA GLU A 183 -4.56 -21.71 0.83
C GLU A 183 -4.16 -20.32 1.35
N GLU A 184 -4.63 -19.94 2.54
CA GLU A 184 -4.28 -18.64 3.13
C GLU A 184 -2.80 -18.56 3.55
N MET A 185 -2.21 -19.65 4.05
CA MET A 185 -0.79 -19.69 4.33
C MET A 185 0.04 -19.51 3.06
N VAL A 186 -0.33 -20.20 1.97
CA VAL A 186 0.31 -20.03 0.66
C VAL A 186 0.11 -18.60 0.14
N ASN A 187 -1.09 -18.04 0.28
CA ASN A 187 -1.39 -16.65 -0.10
C ASN A 187 -0.51 -15.66 0.67
N THR A 188 -0.37 -15.82 2.00
CA THR A 188 0.50 -15.01 2.85
C THR A 188 1.97 -15.13 2.46
N ILE A 189 2.46 -16.34 2.21
CA ILE A 189 3.84 -16.58 1.75
C ILE A 189 4.08 -15.89 0.41
N SER A 190 3.17 -16.06 -0.55
CA SER A 190 3.29 -15.44 -1.89
C SER A 190 3.30 -13.91 -1.81
N ALA A 191 2.46 -13.34 -0.95
CA ALA A 191 2.38 -11.90 -0.72
C ALA A 191 3.66 -11.38 -0.02
N SER A 192 4.19 -12.13 0.96
CA SER A 192 5.44 -11.81 1.66
C SER A 192 6.64 -11.81 0.71
N ARG A 193 6.78 -12.83 -0.15
CA ARG A 193 7.83 -12.89 -1.17
C ARG A 193 7.73 -11.73 -2.17
N SER A 194 6.51 -11.40 -2.60
CA SER A 194 6.28 -10.24 -3.47
C SER A 194 6.63 -8.91 -2.77
N TYR A 195 6.34 -8.80 -1.48
CA TYR A 195 6.70 -7.63 -0.68
C TYR A 195 8.22 -7.48 -0.54
N GLN A 196 8.94 -8.58 -0.28
CA GLN A 196 10.40 -8.61 -0.24
C GLN A 196 11.02 -8.20 -1.59
N ALA A 197 10.55 -8.79 -2.69
CA ALA A 197 11.02 -8.45 -4.04
C ALA A 197 10.82 -6.96 -4.37
N ASN A 198 9.68 -6.38 -3.98
CA ASN A 198 9.42 -4.94 -4.16
C ASN A 198 10.42 -4.08 -3.39
N ILE A 199 10.78 -4.43 -2.15
CA ILE A 199 11.81 -3.70 -1.39
C ILE A 199 13.17 -3.79 -2.08
N GLU A 200 13.51 -4.96 -2.60
CA GLU A 200 14.77 -5.19 -3.32
C GLU A 200 14.86 -4.32 -4.59
N VAL A 201 13.78 -4.19 -5.35
CA VAL A 201 13.70 -3.28 -6.52
C VAL A 201 13.97 -1.83 -6.13
N ILE A 202 13.43 -1.34 -5.00
CA ILE A 202 13.75 0.01 -4.52
C ILE A 202 15.22 0.15 -4.16
N ASN A 203 15.79 -0.84 -3.47
CA ASN A 203 17.17 -0.76 -3.01
C ASN A 203 18.14 -0.78 -4.19
N THR A 204 17.92 -1.66 -5.16
CA THR A 204 18.71 -1.72 -6.41
C THR A 204 18.57 -0.41 -7.20
N ALA A 205 17.36 0.13 -7.33
CA ALA A 205 17.14 1.43 -7.97
C ALA A 205 17.89 2.57 -7.27
N ARG A 206 17.87 2.64 -5.92
CA ARG A 206 18.66 3.63 -5.17
C ARG A 206 20.15 3.48 -5.43
N THR A 207 20.68 2.25 -5.40
CA THR A 207 22.10 2.02 -5.67
C THR A 207 22.49 2.47 -7.08
N MET A 208 21.65 2.21 -8.08
CA MET A 208 21.88 2.71 -9.45
C MET A 208 21.88 4.24 -9.50
N ILE A 209 20.88 4.89 -8.90
CA ILE A 209 20.76 6.35 -8.87
C ILE A 209 21.99 6.98 -8.18
N LEU A 210 22.40 6.48 -7.01
CA LEU A 210 23.56 7.00 -6.28
C LEU A 210 24.85 6.84 -7.09
N LYS A 211 25.04 5.68 -7.73
CA LYS A 211 26.19 5.46 -8.63
C LYS A 211 26.18 6.43 -9.80
N THR A 212 25.02 6.70 -10.41
CA THR A 212 24.93 7.65 -11.53
C THR A 212 25.19 9.10 -11.12
N LEU A 213 24.78 9.51 -9.92
CA LEU A 213 25.05 10.85 -9.39
C LEU A 213 26.55 11.06 -9.13
N ASN A 214 27.25 10.03 -8.63
CA ASN A 214 28.69 10.09 -8.37
C ASN A 214 29.54 10.04 -9.65
N LEU A 215 29.00 9.58 -10.78
CA LEU A 215 29.71 9.52 -12.07
C LEU A 215 29.69 10.85 -12.84
N GLY A 216 28.85 11.81 -12.42
CA GLY A 216 28.73 13.13 -13.04
C GLY A 216 29.54 14.24 -12.35
N GLN A 217 30.40 13.89 -11.39
CA GLN A 217 31.34 14.78 -10.71
C GLN A 217 32.77 14.57 -11.19
#